data_AF-A0A1S2N8E6-F1
#
_entry.id   AF-A0A1S2N8E6-F1
#
_cell.length_a   1.000
_cell.length_b   1.000
_cell.length_c   1.000
_cell.angle_alpha   90.00
_cell.angle_beta   90.00
_cell.angle_gamma   90.00
#
_symmetry.space_group_name_H-M   'P 1'
#
loop_
_entity.id
_entity.type
_entity.pdbx_description
1 polymer ?
#
loop_
_entity_poly.entity_id
_entity_poly.type
_entity_poly.pdbx_seq_one_letter_code
_entity_poly.pdbx_strand_id
1 'polypeptide(L)'
;MATLTRTQANALLLDGVQRDLHEAAAIHALLERQFEAAVRHRSVELTALAADLAPLLEAMEGRRQQRLQLVRALLGAQATMEQYIASLTPAARATFDAAWAELETIVRACKEATIRNGQLLAEQYSVMQRVLHGEDAIYAPR
;
A
#
# COMPACT_ATOMS: atom_id res chain seq x y z
N MET A 1 -8.17 15.23 29.01
CA MET A 1 -8.10 15.02 27.55
C MET A 1 -9.40 15.55 26.97
N ALA A 2 -9.35 16.48 26.01
CA ALA A 2 -10.57 17.00 25.40
C ALA A 2 -11.29 15.87 24.64
N THR A 3 -12.57 15.65 24.93
CA THR A 3 -13.38 14.65 24.22
C THR A 3 -13.57 15.11 22.78
N LEU A 4 -13.06 14.31 21.83
CA LEU A 4 -13.22 14.59 20.40
C LEU A 4 -14.71 14.57 20.03
N THR A 5 -15.21 15.64 19.43
CA THR A 5 -16.61 15.69 18.98
C THR A 5 -16.83 14.82 17.74
N ARG A 6 -18.06 14.35 17.49
CA ARG A 6 -18.39 13.57 16.28
C ARG A 6 -18.03 14.31 14.99
N THR A 7 -18.25 15.62 14.93
CA THR A 7 -17.90 16.45 13.78
C THR A 7 -16.40 16.47 13.53
N GLN A 8 -15.59 16.64 14.58
CA GLN A 8 -14.12 16.58 14.48
C GLN A 8 -13.64 15.19 14.05
N ALA A 9 -14.26 14.13 14.58
CA ALA A 9 -13.94 12.76 14.20
C ALA A 9 -14.23 12.49 12.73
N ASN A 10 -15.39 12.95 12.23
CA ASN A 10 -15.76 12.80 10.82
C ASN A 10 -14.79 13.55 9.90
N ALA A 11 -14.37 14.76 10.28
CA ALA A 11 -13.39 15.53 9.53
C ALA A 11 -12.02 14.85 9.48
N LEU A 12 -11.53 14.34 10.61
CA LEU A 12 -10.27 13.58 10.68
C LEU A 12 -10.31 12.30 9.86
N LEU A 13 -11.44 11.60 9.87
CA LEU A 13 -11.63 10.38 9.07
C LEU A 13 -11.60 10.70 7.57
N LEU A 14 -12.26 11.77 7.13
CA LEU A 14 -12.28 12.16 5.72
C LEU A 14 -10.89 12.57 5.23
N ASP A 15 -10.25 13.46 5.98
CA ASP A 15 -8.88 13.92 5.72
C ASP A 15 -7.89 12.75 5.70
N GLY A 16 -8.04 11.78 6.61
CA GLY A 16 -7.25 10.56 6.62
C GLY A 16 -7.41 9.71 5.34
N VAL A 17 -8.64 9.56 4.84
CA VAL A 17 -8.91 8.83 3.59
C VAL A 17 -8.35 9.58 2.37
N GLN A 18 -8.47 10.91 2.33
CA GLN A 18 -7.90 11.72 1.25
C GLN A 18 -6.37 11.65 1.21
N ARG A 19 -5.71 11.64 2.37
CA ARG A 19 -4.26 11.41 2.46
C ARG A 19 -3.88 10.01 2.02
N ASP A 20 -4.64 8.98 2.42
CA ASP A 20 -4.41 7.61 1.97
C ASP A 20 -4.51 7.49 0.44
N LEU A 21 -5.46 8.19 -0.21
CA LEU A 21 -5.55 8.23 -1.66
C LEU A 21 -4.30 8.83 -2.31
N HIS A 22 -3.86 10.00 -1.83
CA HIS A 22 -2.69 10.67 -2.35
C HIS A 22 -1.42 9.81 -2.21
N GLU A 23 -1.22 9.22 -1.03
CA GLU A 23 -0.05 8.39 -0.78
C GLU A 23 -0.10 7.05 -1.50
N ALA A 24 -1.28 6.42 -1.63
CA ALA A 24 -1.41 5.20 -2.43
C ALA A 24 -1.06 5.46 -3.91
N ALA A 25 -1.40 6.64 -4.44
CA ALA A 25 -0.97 7.02 -5.79
C ALA A 25 0.55 7.20 -5.90
N ALA A 26 1.19 7.80 -4.90
CA ALA A 26 2.64 7.92 -4.84
C ALA A 26 3.33 6.55 -4.72
N ILE A 27 2.82 5.67 -3.86
CA ILE A 27 3.30 4.29 -3.71
C ILE A 27 3.18 3.54 -5.03
N HIS A 28 2.02 3.61 -5.69
CA HIS A 28 1.80 2.97 -6.98
C HIS A 28 2.81 3.45 -8.03
N ALA A 29 3.06 4.76 -8.13
CA ALA A 29 4.03 5.31 -9.07
C ALA A 29 5.47 4.83 -8.77
N LEU A 30 5.85 4.71 -7.50
CA LEU A 30 7.15 4.16 -7.11
C LEU A 30 7.26 2.67 -7.42
N LEU A 31 6.19 1.89 -7.26
CA LEU A 31 6.15 0.48 -7.64
C LEU A 31 6.31 0.30 -9.17
N GLU A 32 5.67 1.13 -9.99
CA GLU A 32 5.88 1.08 -11.44
C GLU A 32 7.34 1.45 -11.81
N ARG A 33 7.93 2.45 -11.14
CA ARG A 33 9.35 2.78 -11.34
C ARG A 33 10.28 1.65 -10.90
N GLN A 34 9.95 0.95 -9.81
CA GLN A 34 10.73 -0.20 -9.34
C GLN A 34 10.70 -1.33 -10.37
N PHE A 35 9.54 -1.58 -10.99
CA PHE A 35 9.43 -2.55 -12.08
C PHE A 35 10.37 -2.18 -13.25
N GLU A 36 10.29 -0.93 -13.72
CA GLU A 36 11.12 -0.45 -14.83
C GLU A 36 12.62 -0.49 -14.52
N ALA A 37 13.01 -0.19 -13.27
CA ALA A 37 14.39 -0.28 -12.79
C ALA A 37 14.87 -1.74 -12.70
N ALA A 38 14.00 -2.66 -12.26
CA ALA A 38 14.29 -4.09 -12.21
C ALA A 38 14.49 -4.67 -13.61
N VAL A 39 13.61 -4.36 -14.56
CA VAL A 39 13.75 -4.80 -15.97
C VAL A 39 15.06 -4.29 -16.59
N ARG A 40 15.52 -3.09 -16.21
CA ARG A 40 16.78 -2.49 -16.71
C ARG A 40 18.00 -2.78 -15.83
N HIS A 41 17.88 -3.65 -14.84
CA HIS A 41 18.96 -4.03 -13.92
C HIS A 41 19.65 -2.83 -13.21
N ARG A 42 18.87 -1.81 -12.84
CA ARG A 42 19.38 -0.58 -12.21
C ARG A 42 19.43 -0.72 -10.69
N SER A 43 20.37 -1.50 -10.17
CA SER A 43 20.45 -1.83 -8.74
C SER A 43 20.52 -0.63 -7.80
N VAL A 44 21.23 0.45 -8.18
CA VAL A 44 21.30 1.68 -7.36
C VAL A 44 19.93 2.37 -7.28
N GLU A 45 19.19 2.42 -8.40
CA GLU A 45 17.83 2.99 -8.43
C GLU A 45 16.88 2.13 -7.59
N LEU A 46 16.99 0.80 -7.65
CA LEU A 46 16.20 -0.11 -6.82
C LEU A 46 16.39 0.12 -5.32
N THR A 47 17.62 0.33 -4.87
CA THR A 47 17.91 0.66 -3.45
C THR A 47 17.31 2.00 -3.05
N ALA A 48 17.44 3.03 -3.89
CA ALA A 48 16.83 4.34 -3.62
C ALA A 48 15.29 4.25 -3.54
N LEU A 49 14.66 3.56 -4.50
CA LEU A 49 13.21 3.37 -4.53
C LEU A 49 12.71 2.60 -3.31
N ALA A 50 13.46 1.61 -2.80
CA ALA A 50 13.11 0.91 -1.57
C ALA A 50 13.14 1.84 -0.34
N ALA A 51 14.14 2.73 -0.27
CA ALA A 51 14.24 3.72 0.80
C ALA A 51 13.11 4.77 0.74
N ASP A 52 12.63 5.12 -0.46
CA ASP A 52 11.50 6.02 -0.65
C ASP A 52 10.15 5.35 -0.33
N LEU A 53 10.00 4.06 -0.66
CA LEU A 53 8.75 3.30 -0.45
C LEU A 53 8.48 2.98 1.02
N ALA A 54 9.52 2.60 1.79
CA ALA A 54 9.38 2.18 3.18
C ALA A 54 8.62 3.18 4.08
N PRO A 55 8.98 4.48 4.15
CA PRO A 55 8.30 5.43 5.01
C PRO A 55 6.84 5.69 4.59
N LEU A 56 6.52 5.60 3.30
CA LEU A 56 5.14 5.76 2.80
C LEU A 56 4.26 4.60 3.25
N LEU A 57 4.77 3.37 3.17
CA LEU A 57 4.05 2.18 3.62
C LEU A 57 3.82 2.21 5.15
N GLU A 58 4.82 2.62 5.92
CA GLU A 58 4.70 2.79 7.37
C GLU A 58 3.66 3.86 7.74
N ALA A 59 3.70 5.02 7.06
CA ALA A 59 2.74 6.09 7.28
C ALA A 59 1.30 5.66 6.95
N MET A 60 1.11 4.94 5.85
CA MET A 60 -0.18 4.40 5.44
C MET A 60 -0.74 3.37 6.44
N GLU A 61 0.11 2.49 6.99
CA GLU A 61 -0.29 1.57 8.05
C GLU A 61 -0.68 2.31 9.34
N GLY A 62 0.10 3.33 9.73
CA GLY A 62 -0.22 4.18 10.89
C GLY A 62 -1.58 4.87 10.75
N ARG A 63 -1.89 5.43 9.57
CA ARG A 63 -3.20 6.05 9.31
C ARG A 63 -4.34 5.03 9.28
N ARG A 64 -4.11 3.82 8.77
CA ARG A 64 -5.08 2.73 8.85
C ARG A 64 -5.43 2.40 10.31
N GLN A 65 -4.44 2.32 11.18
CA GLN A 65 -4.63 2.07 12.61
C GLN A 65 -5.40 3.22 13.29
N GLN A 66 -5.00 4.47 13.04
CA GLN A 66 -5.69 5.66 13.55
C GLN A 66 -7.16 5.70 13.12
N ARG A 67 -7.43 5.40 11.86
CA ARG A 67 -8.79 5.33 11.31
C ARG A 67 -9.65 4.29 12.04
N LEU A 68 -9.11 3.09 12.26
CA LEU A 68 -9.83 2.05 13.03
C LEU A 68 -10.05 2.47 14.49
N GLN A 69 -9.09 3.13 15.14
CA GLN A 69 -9.26 3.64 16.50
C GLN A 69 -10.39 4.68 16.58
N LEU A 70 -10.44 5.62 15.62
CA LEU A 70 -11.49 6.64 15.56
C LEU A 70 -12.88 6.02 15.33
N VAL A 71 -13.00 5.09 14.38
CA VAL A 71 -14.26 4.38 14.11
C VAL A 71 -14.74 3.63 15.34
N ARG A 72 -13.83 2.92 16.01
CA ARG A 72 -14.16 2.16 17.22
C ARG A 72 -14.56 3.05 18.39
N ALA A 73 -13.92 4.20 18.53
CA ALA A 73 -14.30 5.20 19.54
C ALA A 73 -15.69 5.79 19.28
N LEU A 74 -16.10 5.93 18.00
CA LEU A 74 -17.39 6.49 17.62
C LEU A 74 -18.56 5.50 17.70
N LEU A 75 -18.33 4.23 17.36
CA LEU A 75 -19.41 3.27 17.08
C LEU A 75 -19.29 1.96 17.86
N GLY A 76 -18.23 1.80 18.66
CA GLY A 76 -17.97 0.62 19.49
C GLY A 76 -16.77 -0.21 19.03
N ALA A 77 -16.25 -1.05 19.93
CA ALA A 77 -14.94 -1.72 19.76
C ALA A 77 -14.80 -2.60 18.50
N GLN A 78 -15.90 -3.08 17.94
CA GLN A 78 -15.92 -3.93 16.74
C GLN A 78 -16.38 -3.21 15.47
N ALA A 79 -16.51 -1.87 15.54
CA ALA A 79 -17.01 -1.11 14.42
C ALA A 79 -16.08 -1.16 13.20
N THR A 80 -16.69 -1.22 12.01
CA THR A 80 -16.00 -1.23 10.71
C THR A 80 -16.16 0.10 9.97
N MET A 81 -15.33 0.31 8.94
CA MET A 81 -15.48 1.48 8.05
C MET A 81 -16.82 1.50 7.34
N GLU A 82 -17.33 0.34 6.92
CA GLU A 82 -18.65 0.22 6.29
C GLU A 82 -19.77 0.68 7.23
N GLN A 83 -19.74 0.25 8.50
CA GLN A 83 -20.69 0.69 9.52
C GLN A 83 -20.55 2.20 9.80
N TYR A 84 -19.32 2.73 9.78
CA TYR A 84 -19.10 4.16 9.90
C TYR A 84 -19.69 4.96 8.76
N ILE A 85 -19.43 4.57 7.51
CA ILE A 85 -19.97 5.23 6.32
C ILE A 85 -21.50 5.16 6.33
N ALA A 86 -22.08 4.03 6.73
CA ALA A 86 -23.53 3.88 6.92
C ALA A 86 -24.13 4.83 7.97
N SER A 87 -23.34 5.32 8.93
CA SER A 87 -23.79 6.26 9.97
C SER A 87 -23.75 7.74 9.56
N LEU A 88 -23.29 8.03 8.34
CA LEU A 88 -23.18 9.39 7.81
C LEU A 88 -24.50 9.90 7.21
N THR A 89 -24.67 11.22 7.17
CA THR A 89 -25.74 11.86 6.40
C THR A 89 -25.61 11.54 4.91
N PRO A 90 -26.69 11.50 4.11
CA PRO A 90 -26.62 11.09 2.69
C PRO A 90 -25.56 11.83 1.85
N ALA A 91 -25.41 13.15 2.02
CA ALA A 91 -24.42 13.94 1.29
C ALA A 91 -22.96 13.56 1.67
N ALA A 92 -22.68 13.45 2.96
CA ALA A 92 -21.37 13.03 3.45
C ALA A 92 -21.06 11.57 3.08
N ARG A 93 -22.08 10.70 3.11
CA ARG A 93 -21.97 9.29 2.73
C ARG A 93 -21.53 9.13 1.28
N ALA A 94 -22.17 9.84 0.34
CA ALA A 94 -21.81 9.78 -1.07
C ALA A 94 -20.36 10.20 -1.34
N THR A 95 -19.89 11.25 -0.64
CA THR A 95 -18.49 11.71 -0.74
C THR A 95 -17.52 10.66 -0.20
N PHE A 96 -17.86 10.05 0.94
CA PHE A 96 -17.04 9.01 1.57
C PHE A 96 -17.00 7.71 0.75
N ASP A 97 -18.15 7.26 0.23
CA ASP A 97 -18.26 6.05 -0.59
C ASP A 97 -17.37 6.16 -1.84
N ALA A 98 -17.40 7.32 -2.52
CA ALA A 98 -16.56 7.57 -3.69
C ALA A 98 -15.06 7.49 -3.35
N ALA A 99 -14.62 8.21 -2.32
CA ALA A 99 -13.22 8.22 -1.89
C ALA A 99 -12.75 6.84 -1.38
N TRP A 100 -13.63 6.12 -0.69
CA TRP A 100 -13.33 4.79 -0.16
C TRP A 100 -13.20 3.75 -1.28
N ALA A 101 -14.10 3.76 -2.27
CA ALA A 101 -14.03 2.88 -3.43
C ALA A 101 -12.78 3.14 -4.29
N GLU A 102 -12.41 4.41 -4.46
CA GLU A 102 -11.16 4.79 -5.14
C GLU A 102 -9.93 4.27 -4.36
N LEU A 103 -9.94 4.40 -3.03
CA LEU A 103 -8.86 3.91 -2.18
C LEU A 103 -8.72 2.39 -2.29
N GLU A 104 -9.81 1.65 -2.23
CA GLU A 104 -9.80 0.19 -2.39
C GLU A 104 -9.23 -0.23 -3.74
N THR A 105 -9.58 0.49 -4.82
CA THR A 105 -9.06 0.26 -6.17
C THR A 105 -7.55 0.43 -6.22
N ILE A 106 -7.04 1.57 -5.77
CA ILE A 106 -5.60 1.86 -5.88
C ILE A 106 -4.74 1.00 -4.93
N VAL A 107 -5.26 0.66 -3.75
CA VAL A 107 -4.58 -0.27 -2.84
C VAL A 107 -4.49 -1.67 -3.43
N ARG A 108 -5.52 -2.12 -4.15
CA ARG A 108 -5.45 -3.40 -4.89
C ARG A 108 -4.39 -3.36 -5.98
N ALA A 109 -4.33 -2.28 -6.76
CA ALA A 109 -3.29 -2.10 -7.77
C ALA A 109 -1.88 -2.09 -7.16
N CYS A 110 -1.69 -1.41 -6.02
CA CYS A 110 -0.41 -1.43 -5.29
C CYS A 110 -0.01 -2.86 -4.85
N LYS A 111 -0.98 -3.66 -4.39
CA LYS A 111 -0.72 -5.06 -4.00
C LYS A 111 -0.31 -5.91 -5.20
N GLU A 112 -1.01 -5.78 -6.31
CA GLU A 112 -0.69 -6.48 -7.56
C GLU A 112 0.70 -6.10 -8.07
N ALA A 113 1.02 -4.81 -8.11
CA ALA A 113 2.35 -4.31 -8.49
C ALA A 113 3.46 -4.79 -7.54
N THR A 114 3.21 -4.82 -6.22
CA THR A 114 4.16 -5.34 -5.23
C THR A 114 4.46 -6.82 -5.47
N ILE A 115 3.43 -7.64 -5.71
CA ILE A 115 3.60 -9.07 -6.00
C ILE A 115 4.39 -9.27 -7.29
N ARG A 116 4.00 -8.57 -8.37
CA ARG A 116 4.68 -8.62 -9.67
C ARG A 116 6.16 -8.27 -9.54
N ASN A 117 6.48 -7.18 -8.84
CA ASN A 117 7.85 -6.73 -8.67
C ASN A 117 8.67 -7.71 -7.83
N GLY A 118 8.09 -8.26 -6.75
CA GLY A 118 8.74 -9.26 -5.91
C GLY A 118 9.08 -10.54 -6.67
N GLN A 119 8.16 -11.02 -7.52
CA GLN A 119 8.38 -12.17 -8.40
C GLN A 119 9.54 -11.91 -9.38
N LEU A 120 9.51 -10.77 -10.07
CA LEU A 120 10.57 -10.39 -11.02
C LEU A 120 11.96 -10.35 -10.34
N LEU A 121 12.07 -9.73 -9.17
CA LEU A 121 13.34 -9.63 -8.45
C LEU A 121 13.85 -11.00 -7.98
N ALA A 122 12.95 -11.88 -7.51
CA ALA A 122 13.31 -13.24 -7.12
C ALA A 122 13.80 -14.08 -8.31
N GLU A 123 13.15 -13.96 -9.47
CA GLU A 123 13.57 -14.62 -10.70
C GLU A 123 14.95 -14.15 -11.16
N GLN A 124 15.17 -12.82 -11.18
CA GLN A 124 16.48 -12.26 -11.54
C GLN A 124 17.59 -12.72 -10.61
N TYR A 125 17.30 -12.78 -9.29
CA TYR A 125 18.25 -13.32 -8.32
C TYR A 125 18.59 -14.79 -8.61
N SER A 126 17.57 -15.63 -8.87
CA SER A 126 17.76 -17.05 -9.21
C SER A 126 18.62 -17.25 -10.46
N VAL A 127 18.39 -16.45 -11.50
CA VAL A 127 19.21 -16.47 -12.73
C VAL A 127 20.66 -16.09 -12.42
N MET A 128 20.88 -15.02 -11.66
CA MET A 128 22.23 -14.58 -11.28
C MET A 128 22.95 -15.65 -10.45
N GLN A 129 22.26 -16.30 -9.51
CA GLN A 129 22.82 -17.39 -8.71
C GLN A 129 23.29 -18.56 -9.59
N ARG A 130 22.51 -18.97 -10.60
CA ARG A 130 22.90 -20.01 -11.56
C ARG A 130 24.10 -19.61 -12.41
N VAL A 131 24.17 -18.34 -12.84
CA VAL A 131 25.32 -17.84 -13.62
C VAL A 131 26.60 -17.84 -12.77
N LEU A 132 26.51 -17.42 -11.51
CA LEU A 132 27.68 -17.30 -10.63
C LEU A 132 28.20 -18.65 -10.12
N HIS A 133 27.32 -19.62 -9.87
CA HIS A 133 27.69 -20.91 -9.29
C HIS A 133 27.70 -22.07 -10.30
N GLY A 134 27.28 -21.80 -11.55
CA GLY A 134 27.11 -22.83 -12.57
C GLY A 134 25.81 -23.62 -12.38
N GLU A 135 25.41 -24.34 -13.43
CA GLU A 135 24.55 -25.51 -13.27
C GLU A 135 25.47 -26.67 -12.86
N ASP A 136 25.04 -27.52 -11.92
CA ASP A 136 25.68 -28.82 -11.66
C ASP A 136 25.49 -29.74 -12.89
N ALA A 137 26.07 -29.36 -14.02
CA ALA A 137 26.22 -30.19 -15.19
C ALA A 137 27.38 -31.14 -14.88
N ILE A 138 27.06 -32.21 -14.17
CA ILE A 138 27.90 -33.41 -14.13
C ILE A 138 27.95 -33.94 -15.57
N TYR A 139 28.94 -33.46 -16.34
CA TYR A 139 29.31 -34.07 -17.61
C TYR A 139 30.01 -35.39 -17.29
N ALA A 140 29.31 -36.51 -17.47
CA ALA A 140 29.90 -37.84 -17.48
C ALA A 140 30.01 -38.33 -18.94
N PRO A 141 31.15 -38.17 -19.61
CA PRO A 141 31.37 -38.80 -20.90
C PRO A 141 31.56 -40.31 -20.69
N ARG A 142 30.87 -41.10 -21.52
CA ARG A 142 31.09 -42.54 -21.66
C ARG A 142 32.33 -42.82 -22.50
#